data_AF-A0A2G5IQC4-F1
#
_entry.id   AF-A0A2G5IQC4-F1
#
_cell.length_a   1.000
_cell.length_b   1.000
_cell.length_c   1.000
_cell.angle_alpha   90.00
_cell.angle_beta   90.00
_cell.angle_gamma   90.00
#
_symmetry.space_group_name_H-M   'P 1'
#
loop_
_entity.id
_entity.type
_entity.pdbx_description
1 polymer ?
#
loop_
_entity_poly.entity_id
_entity_poly.type
_entity_poly.pdbx_seq_one_letter_code
_entity_poly.pdbx_strand_id
1 'polypeptide(L)'
;MRVEELTVDHVLSYFGARSLKPWSRRTYLNHLQAFGKWLGVDLVAGIRKPPAPRSTPNPLPEGELTRLTLHTEGRQRAWVLLGAFCGLRAHETAKLRRDDISVLQEREVVLRVQGKGGRTDIVPIPPVVVRELDLTNEGRLWDGVSPERISRTIASVAAKHGIRMRYHQLRHRFGTAVYRASGRDLLMTQRLMRHASPATTAGYAAVADDQIHSVVGALPGADPDARTKRPRRRRADACSSCGG
;
A
#
# COMPACT_ATOMS: atom_id res chain seq x y z
N MET A 1 -21.51 31.15 -22.39
CA MET A 1 -21.62 31.27 -20.92
C MET A 1 -20.27 31.72 -20.42
N ARG A 2 -20.23 32.91 -19.81
CA ARG A 2 -19.03 33.41 -19.16
C ARG A 2 -18.91 32.82 -17.75
N VAL A 3 -17.72 32.87 -17.16
CA VAL A 3 -17.46 32.21 -15.85
C VAL A 3 -18.28 32.87 -14.73
N GLU A 4 -18.53 34.17 -14.86
CA GLU A 4 -19.28 35.00 -13.92
C GLU A 4 -20.78 34.68 -13.93
N GLU A 5 -21.26 33.97 -14.95
CA GLU A 5 -22.66 33.55 -15.12
C GLU A 5 -22.91 32.14 -14.54
N LEU A 6 -21.91 31.50 -13.92
CA LEU A 6 -22.05 30.19 -13.32
C LEU A 6 -22.95 30.23 -12.08
N THR A 7 -23.87 29.28 -12.01
CA THR A 7 -24.86 29.16 -10.92
C THR A 7 -24.93 27.72 -10.45
N VAL A 8 -25.63 27.49 -9.34
CA VAL A 8 -25.91 26.15 -8.81
C VAL A 8 -26.69 25.31 -9.83
N ASP A 9 -27.60 25.91 -10.59
CA ASP A 9 -28.40 25.20 -11.60
C ASP A 9 -27.54 24.64 -12.74
N HIS A 10 -26.50 25.37 -13.15
CA HIS A 10 -25.52 24.86 -14.11
C HIS A 10 -24.79 23.63 -13.57
N VAL A 11 -24.45 23.62 -12.27
CA VAL A 11 -23.82 22.48 -11.60
C VAL A 11 -24.80 21.30 -11.51
N LEU A 12 -26.05 21.53 -11.14
CA LEU A 12 -27.09 20.50 -11.08
C LEU A 12 -27.33 19.88 -12.46
N SER A 13 -27.45 20.70 -13.51
CA SER A 13 -27.58 20.27 -14.89
C SER A 13 -26.39 19.41 -15.34
N TYR A 14 -25.16 19.85 -15.07
CA TYR A 14 -23.94 19.10 -15.39
C TYR A 14 -23.95 17.68 -14.80
N PHE A 15 -24.39 17.56 -13.55
CA PHE A 15 -24.44 16.30 -12.81
C PHE A 15 -25.72 15.48 -13.05
N GLY A 16 -26.81 16.09 -13.51
CA GLY A 16 -28.04 15.42 -13.91
C GLY A 16 -27.90 14.74 -15.27
N ALA A 17 -27.16 15.35 -16.19
CA ALA A 17 -26.90 14.80 -17.51
C ALA A 17 -25.82 13.70 -17.55
N ARG A 18 -25.13 13.41 -16.43
CA ARG A 18 -23.98 12.49 -16.38
C ARG A 18 -24.10 11.45 -15.27
N SER A 19 -24.02 10.18 -15.65
CA SER A 19 -23.86 9.09 -14.69
C SER A 19 -22.40 8.99 -14.24
N LEU A 20 -22.08 9.63 -13.10
CA LEU A 20 -20.75 9.60 -12.50
C LEU A 20 -20.74 8.68 -11.28
N LYS A 21 -19.65 7.92 -11.12
CA LYS A 21 -19.40 7.17 -9.89
C LYS A 21 -19.38 8.12 -8.67
N PRO A 22 -19.81 7.67 -7.47
CA PRO A 22 -19.86 8.51 -6.27
C PRO A 22 -18.54 9.23 -5.94
N TRP A 23 -17.40 8.55 -6.13
CA TRP A 23 -16.07 9.14 -5.92
C TRP A 23 -15.81 10.31 -6.87
N SER A 24 -16.11 10.13 -8.16
CA SER A 24 -15.93 11.16 -9.19
C SER A 24 -16.84 12.36 -8.93
N ARG A 25 -18.12 12.10 -8.61
CA ARG A 25 -19.08 13.16 -8.27
C ARG A 25 -18.61 13.99 -7.06
N ARG A 26 -18.18 13.32 -5.99
CA ARG A 26 -17.64 14.00 -4.80
C ARG A 26 -16.40 14.82 -5.12
N THR A 27 -15.49 14.29 -5.95
CA THR A 27 -14.25 14.97 -6.36
C THR A 27 -14.57 16.25 -7.13
N TYR A 28 -15.48 16.16 -8.10
CA TYR A 28 -15.87 17.31 -8.91
C TYR A 28 -16.59 18.38 -8.07
N LEU A 29 -17.45 17.98 -7.13
CA LEU A 29 -18.06 18.91 -6.18
C LEU A 29 -17.03 19.59 -5.27
N ASN A 30 -15.93 18.93 -4.90
CA ASN A 30 -14.84 19.57 -4.17
C ASN A 30 -14.09 20.60 -5.02
N HIS A 31 -13.84 20.29 -6.31
CA HIS A 31 -13.23 21.25 -7.23
C HIS A 31 -14.12 22.47 -7.45
N LEU A 32 -15.42 22.26 -7.68
CA LEU A 32 -16.40 23.33 -7.85
C LEU A 32 -16.55 24.18 -6.59
N GLN A 33 -16.47 23.58 -5.40
CA GLN A 33 -16.47 24.34 -4.15
C GLN A 33 -15.22 25.22 -4.02
N ALA A 34 -14.03 24.67 -4.32
CA ALA A 34 -12.78 25.45 -4.26
C ALA A 34 -12.76 26.58 -5.30
N PHE A 35 -13.25 26.28 -6.52
CA PHE A 35 -13.37 27.25 -7.60
C PHE A 35 -14.40 28.34 -7.31
N GLY A 36 -15.59 27.97 -6.83
CA GLY A 36 -16.61 28.92 -6.40
C GLY A 36 -16.10 29.84 -5.29
N LYS A 37 -15.42 29.28 -4.28
CA LYS A 37 -14.78 30.08 -3.23
C LYS A 37 -13.79 31.09 -3.81
N TRP A 38 -12.99 30.72 -4.81
CA TRP A 38 -12.08 31.64 -5.48
C TRP A 38 -12.81 32.75 -6.25
N LEU A 39 -13.97 32.43 -6.84
CA LEU A 39 -14.85 33.39 -7.52
C LEU A 39 -15.70 34.25 -6.56
N GLY A 40 -15.73 33.95 -5.26
CA GLY A 40 -16.59 34.62 -4.29
C GLY A 40 -18.07 34.18 -4.34
N VAL A 41 -18.38 33.03 -4.95
CA VAL A 41 -19.74 32.48 -5.06
C VAL A 41 -19.83 31.04 -4.55
N ASP A 42 -20.97 30.64 -3.97
CA ASP A 42 -21.18 29.23 -3.58
C ASP A 42 -21.86 28.42 -4.70
N LEU A 43 -21.05 27.85 -5.58
CA LEU A 43 -21.52 27.03 -6.71
C LEU A 43 -22.11 25.66 -6.28
N VAL A 44 -21.98 25.28 -5.01
CA VAL A 44 -22.46 23.99 -4.51
C VAL A 44 -23.48 24.13 -3.38
N ALA A 45 -24.04 25.34 -3.20
CA ALA A 45 -25.06 25.60 -2.20
C ALA A 45 -26.24 24.63 -2.34
N GLY A 46 -26.66 24.02 -1.23
CA GLY A 46 -27.76 23.05 -1.21
C GLY A 46 -27.45 21.68 -1.83
N ILE A 47 -26.28 21.49 -2.48
CA ILE A 47 -25.93 20.20 -3.09
C ILE A 47 -25.36 19.24 -2.05
N ARG A 48 -26.10 18.17 -1.74
CA ARG A 48 -25.60 17.08 -0.89
C ARG A 48 -24.49 16.31 -1.61
N LYS A 49 -23.28 16.34 -1.05
CA LYS A 49 -22.16 15.53 -1.53
C LYS A 49 -22.40 14.05 -1.18
N PRO A 50 -22.13 13.11 -2.10
CA PRO A 50 -22.13 11.69 -1.76
C PRO A 50 -21.18 11.41 -0.59
N PRO A 51 -21.50 10.46 0.30
CA PRO A 51 -20.57 10.05 1.36
C PRO A 51 -19.23 9.62 0.75
N ALA A 52 -18.14 9.87 1.47
CA ALA A 52 -16.82 9.44 1.01
C ALA A 52 -16.81 7.90 0.94
N PRO A 53 -16.62 7.29 -0.25
CA PRO A 53 -16.52 5.85 -0.36
C PRO A 53 -15.32 5.36 0.46
N ARG A 54 -15.43 4.19 1.09
CA ARG A 54 -14.27 3.57 1.74
C ARG A 54 -13.28 3.15 0.66
N SER A 55 -12.04 3.63 0.75
CA SER A 55 -10.96 3.17 -0.12
C SER A 55 -10.45 1.84 0.44
N THR A 56 -10.81 0.75 -0.22
CA THR A 56 -10.28 -0.58 0.11
C THR A 56 -8.96 -0.80 -0.62
N PRO A 57 -7.87 -1.19 0.07
CA PRO A 57 -6.63 -1.57 -0.60
C PRO A 57 -6.87 -2.64 -1.65
N ASN A 58 -6.22 -2.51 -2.80
CA ASN A 58 -6.21 -3.52 -3.86
C ASN A 58 -4.78 -4.04 -4.05
N PRO A 59 -4.28 -4.90 -3.14
CA PRO A 59 -2.91 -5.40 -3.21
C PRO A 59 -2.69 -6.24 -4.47
N LEU A 60 -1.50 -6.13 -5.07
CA LEU A 60 -1.09 -7.05 -6.13
C LEU A 60 -0.96 -8.47 -5.53
N PRO A 61 -1.60 -9.50 -6.11
CA PRO A 61 -1.46 -10.88 -5.66
C PRO A 61 0.00 -11.38 -5.71
N GLU A 62 0.38 -12.27 -4.79
CA GLU A 62 1.75 -12.78 -4.69
C GLU A 62 2.22 -13.49 -5.97
N GLY A 63 1.37 -14.31 -6.60
CA GLY A 63 1.70 -14.97 -7.86
C GLY A 63 1.94 -13.97 -9.00
N GLU A 64 1.18 -12.88 -9.06
CA GLU A 64 1.38 -11.82 -10.06
C GLU A 64 2.66 -11.02 -9.78
N LEU A 65 2.99 -10.75 -8.52
CA LEU A 65 4.27 -10.12 -8.17
C LEU A 65 5.45 -11.00 -8.58
N THR A 66 5.41 -12.30 -8.26
CA THR A 66 6.46 -13.26 -8.66
C THR A 66 6.63 -13.24 -10.18
N ARG A 67 5.54 -13.37 -10.94
CA ARG A 67 5.58 -13.30 -12.41
C ARG A 67 6.12 -11.96 -12.92
N LEU A 68 5.72 -10.83 -12.34
CA LEU A 68 6.23 -9.52 -12.73
C LEU A 68 7.73 -9.39 -12.47
N THR A 69 8.21 -9.87 -11.31
CA THR A 69 9.64 -9.83 -10.99
C THR A 69 10.47 -10.67 -11.96
N LEU A 70 10.00 -11.84 -12.38
CA LEU A 70 10.67 -12.68 -13.39
C LEU A 70 10.85 -12.00 -14.76
N HIS A 71 10.06 -10.97 -15.06
CA HIS A 71 10.07 -10.27 -16.34
C HIS A 71 10.51 -8.80 -16.22
N THR A 72 11.15 -8.44 -15.11
CA THR A 72 11.73 -7.10 -14.92
C THR A 72 13.19 -7.25 -14.52
N GLU A 73 14.03 -6.36 -15.02
CA GLU A 73 15.48 -6.34 -14.76
C GLU A 73 15.97 -4.91 -14.51
N GLY A 74 17.15 -4.79 -13.89
CA GLY A 74 17.79 -3.52 -13.57
C GLY A 74 16.84 -2.54 -12.89
N ARG A 75 16.79 -1.29 -13.40
CA ARG A 75 15.93 -0.24 -12.84
C ARG A 75 14.44 -0.62 -12.74
N GLN A 76 13.92 -1.41 -13.68
CA GLN A 76 12.50 -1.79 -13.66
C GLN A 76 12.22 -2.73 -12.49
N ARG A 77 13.11 -3.70 -12.27
CA ARG A 77 13.05 -4.62 -11.13
C ARG A 77 13.19 -3.87 -9.82
N ALA A 78 14.16 -2.96 -9.72
CA ALA A 78 14.32 -2.08 -8.57
C ALA A 78 13.03 -1.30 -8.26
N TRP A 79 12.37 -0.71 -9.27
CA TRP A 79 11.11 0.02 -9.05
C TRP A 79 9.99 -0.89 -8.52
N VAL A 80 9.86 -2.12 -9.04
CA VAL A 80 8.86 -3.08 -8.55
C VAL A 80 9.14 -3.44 -7.10
N LEU A 81 10.38 -3.79 -6.78
CA LEU A 81 10.78 -4.23 -5.44
C LEU A 81 10.68 -3.11 -4.41
N LEU A 82 11.07 -1.88 -4.74
CA LEU A 82 10.88 -0.71 -3.86
C LEU A 82 9.40 -0.45 -3.53
N GLY A 83 8.51 -0.66 -4.50
CA GLY A 83 7.07 -0.58 -4.27
C GLY A 83 6.54 -1.72 -3.41
N ALA A 84 6.99 -2.95 -3.66
CA ALA A 84 6.47 -4.18 -3.05
C ALA A 84 7.03 -4.47 -1.64
N PHE A 85 8.27 -4.05 -1.37
CA PHE A 85 9.00 -4.39 -0.14
C PHE A 85 9.39 -3.17 0.70
N CYS A 86 9.35 -1.96 0.15
CA CYS A 86 9.56 -0.71 0.92
C CYS A 86 8.31 0.20 0.91
N GLY A 87 7.25 -0.24 0.22
CA GLY A 87 6.01 0.51 0.12
C GLY A 87 6.14 1.86 -0.58
N LEU A 88 7.16 2.11 -1.39
CA LEU A 88 7.35 3.42 -2.01
C LEU A 88 6.20 3.77 -2.96
N ARG A 89 5.78 5.04 -2.94
CA ARG A 89 4.92 5.60 -3.99
C ARG A 89 5.76 5.88 -5.23
N ALA A 90 5.13 5.91 -6.41
CA ALA A 90 5.86 6.17 -7.67
C ALA A 90 6.69 7.47 -7.64
N HIS A 91 6.20 8.52 -6.96
CA HIS A 91 6.95 9.77 -6.85
C HIS A 91 8.09 9.73 -5.84
N GLU A 92 8.00 8.87 -4.81
CA GLU A 92 9.09 8.62 -3.87
C GLU A 92 10.17 7.82 -4.59
N THR A 93 9.78 6.74 -5.30
CA THR A 93 10.68 5.96 -6.14
C THR A 93 11.39 6.85 -7.16
N ALA A 94 10.66 7.66 -7.93
CA ALA A 94 11.26 8.55 -8.94
C ALA A 94 12.25 9.59 -8.37
N LYS A 95 12.07 9.98 -7.10
CA LYS A 95 12.91 10.99 -6.44
C LYS A 95 14.02 10.40 -5.58
N LEU A 96 14.11 9.08 -5.50
CA LEU A 96 15.05 8.38 -4.65
C LEU A 96 16.50 8.76 -4.98
N ARG A 97 17.24 9.16 -3.95
CA ARG A 97 18.67 9.49 -4.02
C ARG A 97 19.51 8.48 -3.26
N ARG A 98 20.78 8.39 -3.61
CA ARG A 98 21.79 7.66 -2.85
C ARG A 98 21.84 8.16 -1.40
N ASP A 99 21.77 9.48 -1.19
CA ASP A 99 21.81 10.14 0.12
C ASP A 99 20.60 9.80 1.03
N ASP A 100 19.56 9.20 0.46
CA ASP A 100 18.40 8.72 1.23
C ASP A 100 18.65 7.32 1.82
N ILE A 101 19.72 6.64 1.40
CA ILE A 101 20.04 5.27 1.79
C ILE A 101 21.25 5.28 2.72
N SER A 102 21.12 4.62 3.86
CA SER A 102 22.20 4.50 4.84
C SER A 102 22.39 3.05 5.23
N VAL A 103 23.65 2.68 5.50
CA VAL A 103 23.98 1.38 6.11
C VAL A 103 24.20 1.63 7.59
N LEU A 104 23.38 1.00 8.42
CA LEU A 104 23.49 1.07 9.87
C LEU A 104 24.51 0.06 10.38
N GLN A 105 24.70 0.03 11.70
CA GLN A 105 25.44 -1.02 12.38
C GLN A 105 24.81 -2.39 12.01
N GLU A 106 25.63 -3.44 11.94
CA GLU A 106 25.21 -4.81 11.56
C GLU A 106 24.82 -5.01 10.07
N ARG A 107 25.21 -4.09 9.17
CA ARG A 107 24.95 -4.17 7.71
C ARG A 107 23.47 -4.07 7.33
N GLU A 108 22.63 -3.59 8.23
CA GLU A 108 21.24 -3.25 7.89
C GLU A 108 21.21 -2.03 6.97
N VAL A 109 20.48 -2.12 5.85
CA VAL A 109 20.32 -1.00 4.93
C VAL A 109 18.96 -0.37 5.18
N VAL A 110 18.93 0.95 5.39
CA VAL A 110 17.70 1.69 5.64
C VAL A 110 17.51 2.80 4.62
N LEU A 111 16.23 3.10 4.35
CA LEU A 111 15.78 4.16 3.48
C LEU A 111 15.11 5.25 4.31
N ARG A 112 15.64 6.47 4.23
CA ARG A 112 15.00 7.68 4.73
C ARG A 112 14.00 8.18 3.70
N VAL A 113 12.73 8.31 4.08
CA VAL A 113 11.69 8.87 3.20
C VAL A 113 11.09 10.13 3.80
N GLN A 114 11.15 11.21 3.04
CA GLN A 114 10.51 12.46 3.41
C GLN A 114 9.01 12.40 3.11
N GLY A 115 8.21 12.55 4.16
CA GLY A 115 6.76 12.66 4.12
C GLY A 115 6.27 14.10 4.03
N LYS A 116 4.94 14.26 4.02
CA LYS A 116 4.30 15.58 4.02
C LYS A 116 4.56 16.30 5.35
N GLY A 117 4.86 17.60 5.29
CA GLY A 117 5.05 18.44 6.48
C GLY A 117 6.41 18.31 7.16
N GLY A 118 7.46 17.88 6.43
CA GLY A 118 8.81 17.76 6.96
C GLY A 118 9.06 16.51 7.81
N ARG A 119 8.03 15.68 8.03
CA ARG A 119 8.18 14.39 8.71
C ARG A 119 9.11 13.49 7.91
N THR A 120 10.10 12.91 8.57
CA THR A 120 11.00 11.92 8.00
C THR A 120 10.74 10.58 8.64
N ASP A 121 10.54 9.54 7.83
CA ASP A 121 10.36 8.17 8.30
C ASP A 121 11.49 7.28 7.77
N ILE A 122 11.81 6.22 8.50
CA ILE A 122 12.85 5.23 8.14
C ILE A 122 12.16 3.91 7.76
N VAL A 123 12.59 3.32 6.66
CA VAL A 123 12.10 2.03 6.15
C VAL A 123 13.28 1.09 5.95
N PRO A 124 13.33 -0.08 6.61
CA PRO A 124 14.33 -1.09 6.32
C PRO A 124 14.25 -1.55 4.85
N ILE A 125 15.41 -1.67 4.19
CA ILE A 125 15.53 -2.16 2.83
C ILE A 125 15.97 -3.62 2.88
N PRO A 126 15.13 -4.59 2.47
CA PRO A 126 15.51 -5.99 2.51
C PRO A 126 16.60 -6.31 1.46
N PRO A 127 17.42 -7.35 1.67
CA PRO A 127 18.56 -7.67 0.81
C PRO A 127 18.21 -7.83 -0.67
N VAL A 128 17.02 -8.36 -0.98
CA VAL A 128 16.55 -8.52 -2.36
C VAL A 128 16.41 -7.19 -3.10
N VAL A 129 16.08 -6.11 -2.38
CA VAL A 129 15.98 -4.77 -2.97
C VAL A 129 17.37 -4.17 -3.12
N VAL A 130 18.21 -4.28 -2.08
CA VAL A 130 19.59 -3.75 -2.08
C VAL A 130 20.38 -4.25 -3.29
N ARG A 131 20.24 -5.53 -3.63
CA ARG A 131 20.92 -6.15 -4.79
C ARG A 131 20.57 -5.52 -6.14
N GLU A 132 19.41 -4.88 -6.26
CA GLU A 132 18.96 -4.23 -7.50
C GLU A 132 19.26 -2.73 -7.53
N LEU A 133 19.79 -2.16 -6.44
CA LEU A 133 20.12 -0.74 -6.37
C LEU A 133 21.59 -0.55 -6.77
N ASP A 134 21.81 0.24 -7.81
CA ASP A 134 23.14 0.78 -8.04
C ASP A 134 23.40 1.87 -7.01
N LEU A 135 24.31 1.53 -6.11
CA LEU A 135 24.65 2.25 -4.91
C LEU A 135 26.04 2.89 -5.01
N THR A 136 26.69 2.79 -6.17
CA THR A 136 28.05 3.30 -6.43
C THR A 136 28.04 4.77 -6.81
N ASN A 137 26.97 5.24 -7.46
CA ASN A 137 26.81 6.60 -7.93
C ASN A 137 26.18 7.51 -6.87
N GLU A 138 26.65 8.76 -6.81
CA GLU A 138 26.04 9.81 -5.98
C GLU A 138 24.80 10.41 -6.66
N GLY A 139 23.95 11.09 -5.87
CA GLY A 139 22.81 11.81 -6.41
C GLY A 139 21.57 10.94 -6.63
N ARG A 140 20.84 11.16 -7.73
CA ARG A 140 19.60 10.41 -8.02
C ARG A 140 19.95 9.01 -8.48
N LEU A 141 19.21 8.00 -8.00
CA LEU A 141 19.40 6.62 -8.50
C LEU A 141 18.97 6.46 -9.97
N TRP A 142 18.15 7.40 -10.46
CA TRP A 142 17.68 7.41 -11.84
C TRP A 142 17.49 8.83 -12.35
N ASP A 143 18.11 9.12 -13.48
CA ASP A 143 18.03 10.43 -14.14
C ASP A 143 16.81 10.59 -15.04
N GLY A 144 16.18 11.77 -14.98
CA GLY A 144 15.08 12.13 -15.86
C GLY A 144 13.81 11.26 -15.74
N VAL A 145 13.69 10.48 -14.65
CA VAL A 145 12.54 9.58 -14.45
C VAL A 145 11.42 10.30 -13.71
N SER A 146 10.25 10.36 -14.33
CA SER A 146 9.02 10.89 -13.72
C SER A 146 8.19 9.78 -13.04
N PRO A 147 7.34 10.12 -12.05
CA PRO A 147 6.43 9.16 -11.43
C PRO A 147 5.49 8.47 -12.43
N GLU A 148 5.04 9.22 -13.44
CA GLU A 148 4.17 8.74 -14.52
C GLU A 148 4.92 7.79 -15.44
N ARG A 149 6.21 8.05 -15.69
CA ARG A 149 7.06 7.15 -16.46
C ARG A 149 7.20 5.81 -15.74
N ILE A 150 7.52 5.80 -14.44
CA ILE A 150 7.58 4.56 -13.64
C ILE A 150 6.24 3.82 -13.73
N SER A 151 5.14 4.52 -13.46
CA SER A 151 3.81 3.90 -13.42
C SER A 151 3.43 3.29 -14.77
N ARG A 152 3.68 4.00 -15.88
CA ARG A 152 3.39 3.50 -17.24
C ARG A 152 4.32 2.37 -17.64
N THR A 153 5.62 2.47 -17.37
CA THR A 153 6.58 1.43 -17.72
C THR A 153 6.25 0.12 -17.00
N ILE A 154 6.05 0.15 -15.68
CA ILE A 154 5.71 -1.06 -14.93
C ILE A 154 4.35 -1.63 -15.34
N ALA A 155 3.33 -0.79 -15.54
CA ALA A 155 2.03 -1.26 -16.04
C ALA A 155 2.13 -1.88 -17.44
N SER A 156 2.96 -1.33 -18.32
CA SER A 156 3.18 -1.86 -19.67
C SER A 156 3.88 -3.21 -19.65
N VAL A 157 4.94 -3.36 -18.85
CA VAL A 157 5.63 -4.65 -18.68
C VAL A 157 4.66 -5.67 -18.09
N ALA A 158 3.94 -5.32 -17.03
CA ALA A 158 2.94 -6.19 -16.42
C ALA A 158 1.88 -6.66 -17.43
N ALA A 159 1.36 -5.75 -18.26
CA ALA A 159 0.34 -6.07 -19.26
C ALA A 159 0.82 -7.08 -20.31
N LYS A 160 2.10 -7.01 -20.73
CA LYS A 160 2.70 -8.00 -21.66
C LYS A 160 2.69 -9.42 -21.10
N HIS A 161 2.64 -9.55 -19.78
CA HIS A 161 2.59 -10.84 -19.07
C HIS A 161 1.23 -11.11 -18.42
N GLY A 162 0.16 -10.50 -18.95
CA GLY A 162 -1.21 -10.76 -18.52
C GLY A 162 -1.54 -10.26 -17.11
N ILE A 163 -0.78 -9.29 -16.59
CA ILE A 163 -1.02 -8.67 -15.28
C ILE A 163 -1.60 -7.27 -15.50
N ARG A 164 -2.85 -7.06 -15.09
CA ARG A 164 -3.48 -5.73 -15.12
C ARG A 164 -3.26 -5.03 -13.78
N MET A 165 -2.28 -4.13 -13.72
CA MET A 165 -1.97 -3.43 -12.48
C MET A 165 -1.70 -1.93 -12.62
N ARG A 166 -1.77 -1.22 -11.48
CA ARG A 166 -1.21 0.12 -11.27
C ARG A 166 -0.09 0.03 -10.24
N TYR A 167 0.95 0.86 -10.38
CA TYR A 167 2.11 0.86 -9.48
C TYR A 167 1.73 0.93 -7.99
N HIS A 168 0.69 1.69 -7.64
CA HIS A 168 0.22 1.82 -6.25
C HIS A 168 -0.26 0.49 -5.63
N GLN A 169 -0.62 -0.52 -6.42
CA GLN A 169 -0.98 -1.85 -5.91
C GLN A 169 0.20 -2.58 -5.28
N LEU A 170 1.44 -2.29 -5.69
CA LEU A 170 2.65 -2.80 -5.04
C LEU A 170 2.73 -2.30 -3.59
N ARG A 171 2.44 -1.00 -3.39
CA ARG A 171 2.38 -0.41 -2.06
C ARG A 171 1.23 -0.97 -1.22
N HIS A 172 0.07 -1.25 -1.81
CA HIS A 172 -1.00 -1.96 -1.10
C HIS A 172 -0.58 -3.38 -0.72
N ARG A 173 0.11 -4.10 -1.60
CA ARG A 173 0.69 -5.42 -1.31
C ARG A 173 1.64 -5.33 -0.12
N PHE A 174 2.56 -4.36 -0.11
CA PHE A 174 3.47 -4.14 1.02
C PHE A 174 2.70 -3.96 2.33
N GLY A 175 1.69 -3.08 2.36
CA GLY A 175 0.86 -2.85 3.56
C GLY A 175 0.14 -4.10 4.04
N THR A 176 -0.49 -4.85 3.13
CA THR A 176 -1.15 -6.13 3.44
C THR A 176 -0.14 -7.17 3.96
N ALA A 177 1.05 -7.25 3.38
CA ALA A 177 2.09 -8.20 3.77
C ALA A 177 2.67 -7.87 5.14
N VAL A 178 2.97 -6.59 5.41
CA VAL A 178 3.42 -6.13 6.73
C VAL A 178 2.37 -6.43 7.79
N TYR A 179 1.11 -6.12 7.53
CA TYR A 179 0.01 -6.39 8.47
C TYR A 179 -0.09 -7.87 8.82
N ARG A 180 0.06 -8.76 7.83
CA ARG A 180 0.05 -10.20 8.07
C ARG A 180 1.30 -10.65 8.85
N ALA A 181 2.48 -10.18 8.46
CA ALA A 181 3.76 -10.57 9.06
C ALA A 181 3.93 -10.05 10.50
N SER A 182 3.33 -8.90 10.83
CA SER A 182 3.38 -8.31 12.18
C SER A 182 2.37 -8.93 13.16
N GLY A 183 1.66 -9.98 12.77
CA GLY A 183 0.59 -10.56 13.59
C GLY A 183 -0.63 -9.64 13.70
N ARG A 184 -0.95 -8.90 12.63
CA ARG A 184 -2.08 -7.95 12.53
C ARG A 184 -1.91 -6.67 13.37
N ASP A 185 -0.68 -6.21 13.57
CA ASP A 185 -0.40 -4.92 14.21
C ASP A 185 -0.63 -3.74 13.24
N LEU A 186 -1.75 -3.04 13.43
CA LEU A 186 -2.11 -1.85 12.67
C LEU A 186 -1.16 -0.66 12.92
N LEU A 187 -0.61 -0.50 14.12
CA LEU A 187 0.29 0.61 14.44
C LEU A 187 1.63 0.42 13.73
N MET A 188 2.18 -0.78 13.78
CA MET A 188 3.40 -1.14 13.04
C MET A 188 3.19 -1.02 11.54
N THR A 189 2.05 -1.48 11.02
CA THR A 189 1.67 -1.31 9.61
C THR A 189 1.58 0.17 9.25
N GLN A 190 0.97 1.01 10.09
CA GLN A 190 0.85 2.44 9.84
C GLN A 190 2.22 3.13 9.79
N ARG A 191 3.12 2.77 10.70
CA ARG A 191 4.49 3.30 10.77
C ARG A 191 5.27 2.95 9.50
N LEU A 192 5.33 1.67 9.13
CA LEU A 192 6.05 1.22 7.92
C LEU A 192 5.43 1.74 6.63
N MET A 193 4.10 1.83 6.57
CA MET A 193 3.39 2.45 5.46
C MET A 193 3.55 3.97 5.43
N ARG A 194 4.01 4.62 6.50
CA ARG A 194 4.16 6.08 6.56
C ARG A 194 2.83 6.79 6.28
N HIS A 195 1.78 6.30 6.93
CA HIS A 195 0.43 6.84 6.84
C HIS A 195 0.20 7.93 7.89
N ALA A 196 -0.20 9.12 7.43
CA ALA A 196 -0.55 10.23 8.31
C ALA A 196 -1.82 9.96 9.13
N SER A 197 -2.73 9.11 8.63
CA SER A 197 -3.98 8.76 9.30
C SER A 197 -4.08 7.25 9.53
N PRO A 198 -4.43 6.81 10.75
CA PRO A 198 -4.74 5.40 11.05
C PRO A 198 -5.89 4.84 10.19
N ALA A 199 -6.83 5.70 9.76
CA ALA A 199 -7.98 5.29 8.96
C ALA A 199 -7.57 4.69 7.59
N THR A 200 -6.44 5.14 7.02
CA THR A 200 -5.89 4.56 5.79
C THR A 200 -5.29 3.17 6.01
N THR A 201 -4.87 2.87 7.25
CA THR A 201 -4.31 1.57 7.62
C THR A 201 -5.39 0.57 8.02
N ALA A 202 -6.51 1.04 8.60
CA ALA A 202 -7.66 0.20 8.93
C ALA A 202 -8.22 -0.58 7.73
N GLY A 203 -8.05 -0.06 6.50
CA GLY A 203 -8.41 -0.77 5.27
C GLY A 203 -7.68 -2.11 5.07
N TYR A 204 -6.49 -2.30 5.66
CA TYR A 204 -5.76 -3.57 5.57
C TYR A 204 -6.35 -4.67 6.46
N ALA A 205 -6.98 -4.30 7.59
CA ALA A 205 -7.68 -5.26 8.45
C ALA A 205 -8.83 -5.94 7.70
N ALA A 206 -9.64 -5.16 6.96
CA ALA A 206 -10.77 -5.66 6.19
C ALA A 206 -10.39 -6.61 5.04
N VAL A 207 -9.13 -6.59 4.58
CA VAL A 207 -8.63 -7.45 3.49
C VAL A 207 -8.03 -8.77 4.01
N ALA A 208 -7.80 -8.87 5.32
CA ALA A 208 -7.12 -10.01 5.97
C ALA A 208 -7.96 -10.64 7.08
N ASP A 209 -9.29 -10.56 6.94
CA ASP A 209 -10.29 -10.81 7.98
C ASP A 209 -10.75 -12.29 8.02
N ASP A 210 -9.79 -13.22 8.14
CA ASP A 210 -10.03 -14.67 8.12
C ASP A 210 -10.05 -15.33 9.51
N GLN A 211 -9.96 -14.56 10.61
CA GLN A 211 -9.65 -15.12 11.94
C GLN A 211 -10.38 -14.51 13.14
N ILE A 212 -11.52 -13.84 12.94
CA ILE A 212 -12.29 -13.27 14.06
C ILE A 212 -12.59 -14.34 15.14
N HIS A 213 -12.90 -15.57 14.73
CA HIS A 213 -13.20 -16.67 15.65
C HIS A 213 -11.98 -17.22 16.42
N SER A 214 -10.79 -17.24 15.82
CA SER A 214 -9.60 -17.77 16.51
C SER A 214 -9.05 -16.82 17.56
N VAL A 215 -9.25 -15.51 17.38
CA VAL A 215 -8.83 -14.49 18.37
C VAL A 215 -9.64 -14.63 19.65
N VAL A 216 -10.97 -14.77 19.55
CA VAL A 216 -11.84 -14.92 20.73
C VAL A 216 -11.48 -16.20 21.51
N GLY A 217 -11.25 -17.32 20.82
CA GLY A 217 -10.84 -18.57 21.48
C GLY A 217 -9.44 -18.53 22.11
N ALA A 218 -8.56 -17.61 21.69
CA ALA A 218 -7.23 -17.43 22.25
C ALA A 218 -7.18 -16.42 23.42
N LEU A 219 -8.30 -15.76 23.74
CA LEU A 219 -8.34 -14.84 24.88
C LEU A 219 -8.07 -15.61 26.19
N PRO A 220 -7.27 -15.05 27.11
CA PRO A 220 -7.07 -15.65 28.42
C PRO A 220 -8.42 -15.92 29.11
N GLY A 221 -8.73 -17.19 29.36
CA GLY A 221 -9.99 -17.60 30.00
C GLY A 221 -11.19 -17.76 29.07
N ALA A 222 -11.04 -17.64 27.75
CA ALA A 222 -12.13 -17.91 26.79
C ALA A 222 -12.53 -19.38 26.70
N ASP A 223 -11.63 -20.28 27.09
CA ASP A 223 -11.95 -21.67 27.41
C ASP A 223 -11.37 -21.98 28.79
N PRO A 224 -12.15 -21.79 29.87
CA PRO A 224 -11.71 -22.12 31.22
C PRO A 224 -11.47 -23.64 31.40
N ASP A 225 -12.01 -24.48 30.52
CA ASP A 225 -11.94 -25.94 30.56
C ASP A 225 -10.82 -26.53 29.68
N ALA A 226 -10.21 -25.75 28.78
CA ALA A 226 -9.12 -26.18 27.88
C ALA A 226 -7.86 -26.72 28.61
N ARG A 227 -7.71 -26.45 29.91
CA ARG A 227 -6.50 -26.81 30.69
C ARG A 227 -6.32 -28.30 31.01
N THR A 228 -7.15 -29.22 30.50
CA THR A 228 -7.07 -30.65 30.86
C THR A 228 -6.68 -31.61 29.74
N LYS A 229 -6.23 -31.16 28.56
CA LYS A 229 -5.61 -32.08 27.59
C LYS A 229 -4.11 -32.21 27.83
N ARG A 230 -3.77 -33.03 28.83
CA ARG A 230 -2.41 -33.58 29.05
C ARG A 230 -1.90 -34.15 27.71
N PRO A 231 -0.68 -33.82 27.25
CA PRO A 231 -0.15 -34.42 26.04
C PRO A 231 -0.06 -35.94 26.26
N ARG A 232 -0.74 -36.72 25.40
CA ARG A 232 -0.54 -38.16 25.34
C ARG A 232 0.94 -38.40 25.05
N ARG A 233 1.70 -38.83 26.07
CA ARG A 233 3.06 -39.35 25.89
C ARG A 233 2.95 -40.44 24.82
N ARG A 234 3.47 -40.18 23.62
CA ARG A 234 3.79 -41.26 22.68
C ARG A 234 4.81 -42.13 23.40
N ARG A 235 4.43 -43.37 23.73
CA ARG A 235 5.39 -44.39 24.16
C ARG A 235 6.42 -44.51 23.04
N ALA A 236 7.68 -44.30 23.39
CA ALA A 236 8.79 -44.71 22.57
C ALA A 236 8.83 -46.23 22.67
N ASP A 237 8.38 -46.92 21.63
CA ASP A 237 8.67 -48.33 21.47
C ASP A 237 10.08 -48.41 20.87
N ALA A 238 11.06 -48.44 21.76
CA ALA A 238 12.42 -48.87 21.44
C ALA A 238 12.55 -50.36 21.82
N CYS A 239 12.70 -51.17 20.76
CA CYS A 239 13.63 -52.29 20.63
C CYS A 239 13.53 -53.50 21.59
N SER A 240 13.42 -54.69 20.98
CA SER A 240 14.03 -56.02 21.29
C SER A 240 13.06 -57.07 20.71
N SER A 241 13.38 -58.04 19.85
CA SER A 241 14.52 -58.97 19.77
C SER A 241 14.42 -59.75 18.44
N CYS A 242 15.52 -59.95 17.70
CA CYS A 242 16.24 -61.22 17.48
C CYS A 242 15.40 -62.49 17.14
N GLY A 243 15.75 -63.13 16.01
CA GLY A 243 15.73 -64.60 15.85
C GLY A 243 15.02 -65.14 14.60
N GLY A 244 15.78 -65.70 13.65
CA GLY A 244 15.28 -66.54 12.55
C GLY A 244 15.88 -66.22 11.20
#